data_AF-A0A1I3L2Q4-F1
#
_entry.id   AF-A0A1I3L2Q4-F1
#
_cell.length_a   1.000
_cell.length_b   1.000
_cell.length_c   1.000
_cell.angle_alpha   90.00
_cell.angle_beta   90.00
_cell.angle_gamma   90.00
#
_symmetry.space_group_name_H-M   'P 1'
#
loop_
_entity.id
_entity.type
_entity.pdbx_description
1 polymer ?
#
loop_
_entity_poly.entity_id
_entity_poly.type
_entity_poly.pdbx_seq_one_letter_code
_entity_poly.pdbx_strand_id
1 'polypeptide(L)'
;MLTSSLSRRAFVVATSTIGACIAVPALADAPYTADVTLEGNVRYRERMMLPRGSRTVVKLVDVSRADAPSVTIASAEIADAAASPVPYKLSYDPNLIDKRARYALQATIYDGDRMLFTTTEHHPALGEDGTKTDIFVQRIANEAEADAELTLYGRWLAEDIEGGGVIDRAQTTLEISQDGAVHGSGGCNRYSGSAKIDGDKLAFGALASTNMACAEALMNQESKFHAALAKVASFSIDQEKSKLTLKDADGKALVVLAANPE
;
A
#
# COMPACT_ATOMS: atom_id res chain seq x y z
N MET A 1 -29.94 -26.25 -74.70
CA MET A 1 -28.95 -27.20 -75.25
C MET A 1 -28.79 -28.33 -74.25
N LEU A 2 -29.57 -29.41 -74.46
CA LEU A 2 -29.16 -30.82 -74.57
C LEU A 2 -28.38 -31.38 -73.35
N THR A 3 -29.05 -32.03 -72.39
CA THR A 3 -29.49 -33.46 -72.32
C THR A 3 -28.38 -34.48 -72.09
N SER A 4 -28.74 -35.48 -71.27
CA SER A 4 -28.15 -36.82 -71.10
C SER A 4 -27.13 -36.98 -69.96
N SER A 5 -27.00 -38.11 -69.25
CA SER A 5 -27.81 -39.31 -69.04
C SER A 5 -26.93 -40.27 -68.22
N LEU A 6 -27.49 -40.88 -67.17
CA LEU A 6 -27.21 -42.23 -66.63
C LEU A 6 -25.74 -42.70 -66.46
N SER A 7 -25.38 -43.12 -65.25
CA SER A 7 -25.46 -44.55 -64.89
C SER A 7 -24.74 -44.84 -63.57
N ARG A 8 -25.49 -45.43 -62.62
CA ARG A 8 -24.94 -46.14 -61.46
C ARG A 8 -24.14 -47.35 -61.93
N ARG A 9 -22.98 -47.60 -61.33
CA ARG A 9 -22.51 -48.96 -61.04
C ARG A 9 -21.81 -48.97 -59.69
N ALA A 10 -22.40 -49.71 -58.76
CA ALA A 10 -21.80 -50.10 -57.50
C ALA A 10 -20.63 -51.05 -57.80
N PHE A 11 -19.50 -50.82 -57.14
CA PHE A 11 -18.46 -51.83 -56.99
C PHE A 11 -18.16 -51.94 -55.50
N VAL A 12 -18.59 -53.08 -54.94
CA VAL A 12 -18.17 -53.55 -53.62
C VAL A 12 -16.74 -54.05 -53.79
N VAL A 13 -15.79 -53.42 -53.11
CA VAL A 13 -14.43 -53.95 -52.95
C VAL A 13 -14.21 -54.13 -51.45
N ALA A 14 -14.20 -55.39 -51.03
CA ALA A 14 -13.70 -55.81 -49.75
C ALA A 14 -12.17 -55.76 -49.78
N THR A 15 -11.55 -55.02 -48.87
CA THR A 15 -10.10 -55.08 -48.64
C THR A 15 -9.80 -55.13 -47.16
N SER A 16 -9.08 -56.20 -46.81
CA SER A 16 -8.59 -56.61 -45.51
C SER A 16 -8.02 -55.48 -44.65
N THR A 17 -8.38 -55.52 -43.37
CA THR A 17 -7.74 -54.77 -42.29
C THR A 17 -6.30 -55.23 -42.11
N ILE A 18 -5.35 -54.46 -42.63
CA ILE A 18 -3.95 -54.53 -42.20
C ILE A 18 -3.84 -53.61 -40.97
N GLY A 19 -3.72 -54.21 -39.79
CA GLY A 19 -3.43 -53.49 -38.55
C GLY A 19 -2.03 -52.91 -38.61
N ALA A 20 -1.91 -51.65 -38.99
CA ALA A 20 -0.70 -50.88 -38.83
C ALA A 20 -0.60 -50.46 -37.36
N CYS A 21 0.29 -51.10 -36.61
CA CYS A 21 0.79 -50.57 -35.35
C CYS A 21 1.51 -49.25 -35.65
N ILE A 22 0.78 -48.13 -35.58
CA ILE A 22 1.37 -46.81 -35.52
C ILE A 22 2.07 -46.74 -34.17
N ALA A 23 3.41 -46.88 -34.18
CA ALA A 23 4.23 -46.51 -33.05
C ALA A 23 4.00 -45.01 -32.82
N VAL A 24 3.22 -44.68 -31.79
CA VAL A 24 3.13 -43.33 -31.26
C VAL A 24 4.55 -43.00 -30.78
N PRO A 25 5.25 -42.00 -31.34
CA PRO A 25 6.49 -41.55 -30.74
C PRO A 25 6.11 -41.06 -29.34
N ALA A 26 6.71 -41.67 -28.32
CA ALA A 26 6.64 -41.17 -26.96
C ALA A 26 7.03 -39.70 -27.02
N LEU A 27 6.08 -38.82 -26.70
CA LEU A 27 6.39 -37.43 -26.37
C LEU A 27 7.49 -37.51 -25.32
N ALA A 28 8.66 -36.97 -25.65
CA ALA A 28 9.72 -36.78 -24.68
C ALA A 28 9.09 -36.02 -23.52
N ASP A 29 9.08 -36.63 -22.34
CA ASP A 29 8.84 -35.91 -21.10
C ASP A 29 9.83 -34.73 -21.12
N ALA A 30 9.31 -33.51 -21.26
CA ALA A 30 10.10 -32.33 -20.98
C ALA A 30 10.72 -32.55 -19.59
N PRO A 31 12.02 -32.28 -19.38
CA PRO A 31 12.58 -32.40 -18.05
C PRO A 31 11.77 -31.49 -17.14
N TYR A 32 10.99 -32.09 -16.23
CA TYR A 32 10.34 -31.37 -15.15
C TYR A 32 11.50 -30.92 -14.26
N THR A 33 11.98 -29.70 -14.48
CA THR A 33 13.00 -29.12 -13.61
C THR A 33 12.37 -29.06 -12.22
N ALA A 34 12.99 -29.75 -11.26
CA ALA A 34 12.53 -29.67 -9.88
C ALA A 34 12.78 -28.23 -9.41
N ASP A 35 11.70 -27.45 -9.26
CA ASP A 35 11.78 -26.11 -8.72
C ASP A 35 12.50 -26.16 -7.36
N VAL A 36 13.47 -25.26 -7.18
CA VAL A 36 14.14 -25.10 -5.89
C VAL A 36 13.34 -24.11 -5.07
N THR A 37 13.07 -24.44 -3.80
CA THR A 37 12.26 -23.60 -2.91
C THR A 37 13.14 -22.86 -1.91
N LEU A 38 13.00 -21.54 -1.87
CA LEU A 38 13.46 -20.66 -0.80
C LEU A 38 12.37 -20.52 0.25
N GLU A 39 12.74 -20.59 1.53
CA GLU A 39 11.81 -20.47 2.64
C GLU A 39 12.29 -19.42 3.64
N GLY A 40 11.38 -18.80 4.38
CA GLY A 40 11.76 -17.81 5.37
C GLY A 40 10.56 -17.09 5.94
N ASN A 41 10.82 -16.00 6.68
CA ASN A 41 9.79 -15.17 7.27
C ASN A 41 9.93 -13.72 6.82
N VAL A 42 8.82 -13.09 6.42
CA VAL A 42 8.71 -11.64 6.32
C VAL A 42 8.36 -11.08 7.69
N ARG A 43 9.18 -10.15 8.19
CA ARG A 43 9.09 -9.56 9.53
C ARG A 43 8.95 -8.05 9.45
N TYR A 44 7.97 -7.51 10.17
CA TYR A 44 7.88 -6.08 10.50
C TYR A 44 7.89 -5.90 12.03
N ARG A 45 8.23 -4.68 12.51
CA ARG A 45 8.55 -4.40 13.93
C ARG A 45 7.34 -3.90 14.72
N GLU A 46 6.41 -3.30 14.03
CA GLU A 46 5.20 -2.67 14.55
C GLU A 46 4.28 -3.73 15.17
N ARG A 47 3.73 -3.44 16.35
CA ARG A 47 2.80 -4.35 17.04
C ARG A 47 1.37 -4.17 16.54
N MET A 48 1.18 -4.32 15.24
CA MET A 48 -0.13 -4.20 14.59
C MET A 48 -0.54 -5.49 13.90
N MET A 49 -1.85 -5.73 13.83
CA MET A 49 -2.44 -6.70 12.92
C MET A 49 -2.44 -6.12 11.51
N LEU A 50 -2.18 -6.96 10.51
CA LEU A 50 -2.43 -6.59 9.13
C LEU A 50 -3.95 -6.52 8.90
N PRO A 51 -4.43 -5.57 8.08
CA PRO A 51 -5.82 -5.56 7.63
C PRO A 51 -6.27 -6.91 7.06
N ARG A 52 -7.56 -7.22 7.17
CA ARG A 52 -8.10 -8.44 6.55
C ARG A 52 -8.00 -8.31 5.03
N GLY A 53 -7.56 -9.38 4.37
CA GLY A 53 -7.33 -9.38 2.92
C GLY A 53 -5.99 -8.79 2.48
N SER A 54 -5.08 -8.49 3.42
CA SER A 54 -3.71 -8.13 3.05
C SER A 54 -3.00 -9.26 2.32
N ARG A 55 -2.25 -8.91 1.27
CA ARG A 55 -1.41 -9.84 0.51
C ARG A 55 0.06 -9.46 0.66
N THR A 56 0.91 -10.45 0.89
CA THR A 56 2.36 -10.29 0.92
C THR A 56 2.94 -10.86 -0.37
N VAL A 57 3.66 -10.05 -1.12
CA VAL A 57 4.36 -10.48 -2.34
C VAL A 57 5.84 -10.55 -2.04
N VAL A 58 6.44 -11.72 -2.23
CA VAL A 58 7.88 -11.95 -2.12
C VAL A 58 8.44 -12.18 -3.53
N LYS A 59 9.57 -11.55 -3.85
CA LYS A 59 10.24 -11.63 -5.15
C LYS A 59 11.71 -12.00 -4.96
N LEU A 60 12.19 -12.89 -5.82
CA LEU A 60 13.61 -13.10 -6.07
C LEU A 60 14.01 -12.24 -7.26
N VAL A 61 14.95 -11.33 -7.06
CA VAL A 61 15.36 -10.36 -8.08
C VAL A 61 16.86 -10.43 -8.35
N ASP A 62 17.25 -10.27 -9.62
CA ASP A 62 18.64 -10.03 -10.02
C ASP A 62 18.99 -8.56 -9.82
N VAL A 63 19.97 -8.30 -8.96
CA VAL A 63 20.49 -6.98 -8.59
C VAL A 63 21.93 -6.76 -9.06
N SER A 64 22.38 -7.54 -10.04
CA SER A 64 23.75 -7.44 -10.56
C SER A 64 24.04 -6.05 -11.14
N ARG A 65 23.03 -5.42 -11.72
CA ARG A 65 23.09 -4.08 -12.32
C ARG A 65 22.70 -3.03 -11.28
N ALA A 66 23.63 -2.17 -10.89
CA ALA A 66 23.38 -1.14 -9.88
C ALA A 66 22.45 -0.02 -10.37
N ASP A 67 22.49 0.31 -11.68
CA ASP A 67 21.81 1.47 -12.26
C ASP A 67 20.61 1.11 -13.16
N ALA A 68 20.10 -0.12 -13.07
CA ALA A 68 18.99 -0.60 -13.88
C ALA A 68 17.90 -1.21 -12.99
N PRO A 69 16.61 -1.18 -13.40
CA PRO A 69 15.54 -1.87 -12.69
C PRO A 69 15.89 -3.35 -12.50
N SER A 70 15.73 -3.85 -11.28
CA SER A 70 15.98 -5.25 -10.95
C SER A 70 15.04 -6.17 -11.73
N VAL A 71 15.59 -7.25 -12.28
CA VAL A 71 14.79 -8.23 -13.04
C VAL A 71 14.22 -9.25 -12.08
N THR A 72 12.90 -9.47 -12.12
CA THR A 72 12.24 -10.49 -11.28
C THR A 72 12.45 -11.88 -11.89
N ILE A 73 13.03 -12.79 -11.11
CA ILE A 73 13.27 -14.19 -11.48
C ILE A 73 12.11 -15.08 -11.06
N ALA A 74 11.60 -14.85 -9.84
CA ALA A 74 10.47 -15.58 -9.30
C ALA A 74 9.66 -14.67 -8.35
N SER A 75 8.38 -14.96 -8.21
CA SER A 75 7.51 -14.28 -7.26
C SER A 75 6.53 -15.26 -6.61
N ALA A 76 6.25 -15.04 -5.34
CA ALA A 76 5.23 -15.74 -4.57
C ALA A 76 4.31 -14.74 -3.90
N GLU A 77 3.03 -15.05 -3.87
CA GLU A 77 2.01 -14.25 -3.19
C GLU A 77 1.42 -15.07 -2.03
N ILE A 78 1.36 -14.43 -0.86
CA ILE A 78 0.84 -14.99 0.39
C ILE A 78 -0.37 -14.16 0.76
N ALA A 79 -1.55 -14.74 0.60
CA ALA A 79 -2.82 -14.12 0.98
C ALA A 79 -3.07 -14.27 2.49
N ASP A 80 -3.89 -13.36 3.02
CA ASP A 80 -4.48 -13.43 4.36
C ASP A 80 -3.45 -13.54 5.51
N ALA A 81 -2.29 -12.92 5.33
CA ALA A 81 -1.32 -12.78 6.40
C ALA A 81 -1.91 -11.90 7.52
N ALA A 82 -2.04 -12.45 8.73
CA ALA A 82 -2.67 -11.74 9.85
C ALA A 82 -1.69 -10.86 10.64
N ALA A 83 -0.44 -11.33 10.80
CA ALA A 83 0.58 -10.62 11.58
C ALA A 83 2.01 -11.09 11.24
N SER A 84 3.01 -10.30 11.64
CA SER A 84 4.43 -10.69 11.70
C SER A 84 4.65 -11.79 12.74
N PRO A 85 5.44 -12.85 12.45
CA PRO A 85 6.11 -13.15 11.18
C PRO A 85 5.16 -13.80 10.14
N VAL A 86 5.34 -13.43 8.87
CA VAL A 86 4.61 -14.03 7.73
C VAL A 86 5.51 -15.06 7.05
N PRO A 87 5.23 -16.37 7.15
CA PRO A 87 6.05 -17.39 6.50
C PRO A 87 5.85 -17.35 4.98
N TYR A 88 6.94 -17.50 4.22
CA TYR A 88 6.88 -17.57 2.76
C TYR A 88 7.57 -18.85 2.23
N LYS A 89 7.09 -19.29 1.06
CA LYS A 89 7.76 -20.27 0.20
C LYS A 89 7.83 -19.72 -1.21
N LEU A 90 9.03 -19.67 -1.78
CA LEU A 90 9.28 -19.12 -3.11
C LEU A 90 10.00 -20.16 -3.97
N SER A 91 9.30 -20.71 -4.95
CA SER A 91 9.84 -21.66 -5.91
C SER A 91 10.42 -20.92 -7.12
N TYR A 92 11.61 -21.34 -7.57
CA TYR A 92 12.28 -20.77 -8.74
C TYR A 92 12.95 -21.87 -9.59
N ASP A 93 13.08 -21.60 -10.89
CA ASP A 93 13.81 -22.47 -11.82
C ASP A 93 15.32 -22.22 -11.70
N PRO A 94 16.13 -23.21 -11.29
CA PRO A 94 17.57 -23.05 -11.16
C PRO A 94 18.29 -22.77 -12.49
N ASN A 95 17.68 -23.05 -13.65
CA ASN A 95 18.26 -22.74 -14.95
C ASN A 95 18.26 -21.24 -15.27
N LEU A 96 17.41 -20.46 -14.57
CA LEU A 96 17.37 -19.01 -14.70
C LEU A 96 18.47 -18.32 -13.89
N ILE A 97 19.26 -19.07 -13.11
CA ILE A 97 20.29 -18.53 -12.22
C ILE A 97 21.67 -18.55 -12.89
N ASP A 98 22.19 -17.36 -13.20
CA ASP A 98 23.61 -17.15 -13.48
C ASP A 98 24.42 -17.11 -12.17
N LYS A 99 25.45 -17.95 -12.06
CA LYS A 99 26.37 -18.03 -10.90
C LYS A 99 27.23 -16.78 -10.71
N ARG A 100 27.33 -15.92 -11.73
CA ARG A 100 28.10 -14.66 -11.69
C ARG A 100 27.24 -13.47 -11.27
N ALA A 101 25.92 -13.64 -11.26
CA ALA A 101 24.96 -12.63 -10.87
C ALA A 101 24.79 -12.57 -9.34
N ARG A 102 24.18 -11.49 -8.87
CA ARG A 102 23.83 -11.26 -7.47
C ARG A 102 22.32 -11.20 -7.35
N TYR A 103 21.77 -11.98 -6.43
CA TYR A 103 20.32 -12.06 -6.20
C TYR A 103 19.96 -11.51 -4.84
N ALA A 104 18.77 -10.92 -4.76
CA ALA A 104 18.19 -10.44 -3.52
C ALA A 104 16.74 -10.87 -3.40
N LEU A 105 16.27 -10.97 -2.16
CA LEU A 105 14.86 -11.08 -1.83
C LEU A 105 14.28 -9.69 -1.57
N GLN A 106 13.11 -9.44 -2.14
CA GLN A 106 12.29 -8.27 -1.85
C GLN A 106 10.91 -8.73 -1.42
N ALA A 107 10.37 -8.13 -0.36
CA ALA A 107 9.02 -8.38 0.10
C ALA A 107 8.24 -7.07 0.17
N THR A 108 6.97 -7.16 -0.19
CA THR A 108 6.03 -6.04 -0.16
C THR A 108 4.69 -6.52 0.39
N ILE A 109 4.14 -5.81 1.37
CA ILE A 109 2.81 -6.10 1.95
C ILE A 109 1.83 -5.06 1.43
N TYR A 110 0.71 -5.53 0.87
CA TYR A 110 -0.36 -4.70 0.34
C TYR A 110 -1.66 -4.87 1.14
N ASP A 111 -2.47 -3.82 1.13
CA ASP A 111 -3.86 -3.75 1.54
C ASP A 111 -4.69 -3.28 0.34
N GLY A 112 -5.29 -4.24 -0.38
CA GLY A 112 -5.79 -4.01 -1.73
C GLY A 112 -4.65 -3.62 -2.69
N ASP A 113 -4.74 -2.42 -3.25
CA ASP A 113 -3.72 -1.84 -4.13
C ASP A 113 -2.73 -0.93 -3.38
N ARG A 114 -2.97 -0.66 -2.10
CA ARG A 114 -2.11 0.20 -1.28
C ARG A 114 -0.94 -0.59 -0.72
N MET A 115 0.28 -0.11 -0.96
CA MET A 115 1.49 -0.66 -0.35
C MET A 115 1.60 -0.21 1.11
N LEU A 116 1.67 -1.15 2.05
CA LEU A 116 1.81 -0.88 3.49
C LEU A 116 3.25 -0.98 3.96
N PHE A 117 3.96 -2.01 3.51
CA PHE A 117 5.34 -2.29 3.91
C PHE A 117 6.17 -2.71 2.71
N THR A 118 7.44 -2.32 2.69
CA THR A 118 8.40 -2.82 1.69
C THR A 118 9.78 -3.04 2.30
N THR A 119 10.58 -3.86 1.64
CA THR A 119 11.99 -4.05 1.95
C THR A 119 12.80 -2.78 1.67
N THR A 120 13.49 -2.24 2.68
CA THR A 120 14.42 -1.09 2.54
C THR A 120 15.89 -1.47 2.68
N GLU A 121 16.18 -2.65 3.22
CA GLU A 121 17.53 -3.19 3.38
C GLU A 121 17.81 -4.30 2.36
N HIS A 122 19.09 -4.54 2.06
CA HIS A 122 19.47 -5.60 1.13
C HIS A 122 19.40 -6.97 1.81
N HIS A 123 18.56 -7.87 1.28
CA HIS A 123 18.48 -9.27 1.71
C HIS A 123 19.08 -10.17 0.62
N PRO A 124 20.39 -10.46 0.67
CA PRO A 124 21.04 -11.30 -0.33
C PRO A 124 20.42 -12.70 -0.32
N ALA A 125 20.27 -13.28 -1.51
CA ALA A 125 19.71 -14.61 -1.70
C ALA A 125 20.69 -15.48 -2.49
N LEU A 126 20.58 -16.80 -2.31
CA LEU A 126 21.39 -17.79 -3.04
C LEU A 126 22.91 -17.69 -2.77
N GLY A 127 23.30 -17.10 -1.64
CA GLY A 127 24.67 -17.08 -1.13
C GLY A 127 25.03 -18.35 -0.33
N GLU A 128 26.20 -18.35 0.32
CA GLU A 128 26.69 -19.50 1.11
C GLU A 128 25.76 -19.89 2.27
N ASP A 129 24.96 -18.95 2.78
CA ASP A 129 24.05 -19.11 3.93
C ASP A 129 22.76 -19.91 3.62
N GLY A 130 22.57 -20.37 2.37
CA GLY A 130 21.56 -21.36 2.00
C GLY A 130 20.19 -20.82 1.59
N THR A 131 19.17 -21.69 1.65
CA THR A 131 17.81 -21.43 1.13
C THR A 131 16.86 -20.78 2.15
N LYS A 132 17.38 -20.38 3.32
CA LYS A 132 16.60 -19.81 4.42
C LYS A 132 17.01 -18.38 4.72
N THR A 133 16.10 -17.43 4.49
CA THR A 133 16.38 -16.00 4.68
C THR A 133 15.17 -15.31 5.28
N ASP A 134 15.32 -14.66 6.43
CA ASP A 134 14.26 -13.79 6.96
C ASP A 134 14.37 -12.40 6.31
N ILE A 135 13.25 -11.86 5.84
CA ILE A 135 13.17 -10.56 5.18
C ILE A 135 12.57 -9.56 6.16
N PHE A 136 13.25 -8.44 6.38
CA PHE A 136 12.70 -7.33 7.15
C PHE A 136 12.08 -6.30 6.21
N VAL A 137 10.84 -5.92 6.49
CA VAL A 137 10.11 -4.87 5.78
C VAL A 137 9.83 -3.72 6.74
N GLN A 138 9.85 -2.50 6.20
CA GLN A 138 9.54 -1.27 6.91
C GLN A 138 8.25 -0.69 6.36
N ARG A 139 7.48 -0.01 7.22
CA ARG A 139 6.28 0.71 6.80
C ARG A 139 6.69 1.79 5.80
N ILE A 140 6.00 1.84 4.67
CA ILE A 140 6.13 2.98 3.77
C ILE A 140 5.18 4.05 4.29
N ALA A 141 5.75 5.12 4.83
CA ALA A 141 5.08 6.41 4.82
C ALA A 141 5.20 6.93 3.37
N ASN A 142 4.20 6.56 2.56
CA ASN A 142 3.81 7.23 1.31
C ASN A 142 4.65 7.04 0.04
N GLU A 143 4.19 6.12 -0.81
CA GLU A 143 4.20 6.31 -2.28
C GLU A 143 2.77 6.31 -2.86
N ALA A 144 1.78 5.75 -2.12
CA ALA A 144 0.36 5.75 -2.51
C ALA A 144 -0.43 6.98 -2.02
N GLU A 145 0.21 7.95 -1.35
CA GLU A 145 -0.41 9.23 -0.99
C GLU A 145 -0.03 10.37 -1.94
N ALA A 146 0.85 10.14 -2.93
CA ALA A 146 1.24 11.17 -3.90
C ALA A 146 0.16 11.43 -4.98
N ASP A 147 -0.78 10.49 -5.15
CA ASP A 147 -1.95 10.61 -6.06
C ASP A 147 -3.30 10.52 -5.30
N ALA A 148 -3.26 10.44 -3.96
CA ALA A 148 -4.47 10.54 -3.14
C ALA A 148 -4.81 12.02 -2.98
N GLU A 149 -5.91 12.46 -3.58
CA GLU A 149 -6.45 13.81 -3.38
C GLU A 149 -6.53 14.10 -1.87
N LEU A 150 -5.87 15.16 -1.40
CA LEU A 150 -5.94 15.56 0.00
C LEU A 150 -7.40 15.75 0.37
N THR A 151 -7.84 14.98 1.37
CA THR A 151 -9.20 15.06 1.88
C THR A 151 -9.21 15.79 3.21
N LEU A 152 -10.36 16.27 3.66
CA LEU A 152 -10.49 16.85 5.00
C LEU A 152 -10.09 15.84 6.09
N TYR A 153 -10.25 14.55 5.81
CA TYR A 153 -10.01 13.47 6.75
C TYR A 153 -8.52 13.18 6.94
N GLY A 154 -8.19 12.66 8.12
CA GLY A 154 -6.82 12.40 8.52
C GLY A 154 -6.24 13.53 9.35
N ARG A 155 -4.91 13.53 9.49
CA ARG A 155 -4.19 14.38 10.45
C ARG A 155 -3.56 15.60 9.79
N TRP A 156 -3.76 16.73 10.43
CA TRP A 156 -3.32 18.05 10.02
C TRP A 156 -2.51 18.72 11.15
N LEU A 157 -1.48 19.48 10.79
CA LEU A 157 -0.66 20.27 11.70
C LEU A 157 -0.95 21.75 11.49
N ALA A 158 -1.34 22.48 12.53
CA ALA A 158 -1.55 23.91 12.42
C ALA A 158 -0.22 24.64 12.18
N GLU A 159 -0.23 25.60 11.26
CA GLU A 159 0.89 26.50 10.95
C GLU A 159 0.54 27.96 11.25
N ASP A 160 -0.74 28.30 11.18
CA ASP A 160 -1.25 29.63 11.51
C ASP A 160 -2.59 29.53 12.23
N ILE A 161 -2.74 30.33 13.28
CA ILE A 161 -3.98 30.49 14.04
C ILE A 161 -4.31 31.98 14.12
N GLU A 162 -5.42 32.38 13.52
CA GLU A 162 -5.92 33.74 13.42
C GLU A 162 -4.87 34.77 12.92
N GLY A 163 -3.92 34.36 12.06
CA GLY A 163 -2.85 35.21 11.51
C GLY A 163 -1.63 35.40 12.42
N GLY A 164 -1.53 34.65 13.52
CA GLY A 164 -0.48 34.78 14.53
C GLY A 164 0.67 33.77 14.45
N GLY A 165 0.66 32.83 13.50
CA GLY A 165 1.57 31.68 13.47
C GLY A 165 1.35 30.68 14.62
N VAL A 166 2.25 29.71 14.74
CA VAL A 166 2.28 28.70 15.81
C VAL A 166 3.66 28.58 16.45
N ILE A 167 3.71 28.07 17.68
CA ILE A 167 4.96 27.76 18.38
C ILE A 167 5.47 26.38 17.93
N ASP A 168 6.57 26.34 17.15
CA ASP A 168 7.11 25.13 16.51
C ASP A 168 7.32 23.92 17.44
N ARG A 169 7.78 24.17 18.67
CA ARG A 169 8.12 23.09 19.62
C ARG A 169 6.91 22.46 20.31
N ALA A 170 5.72 23.03 20.13
CA ALA A 170 4.47 22.55 20.71
C ALA A 170 3.44 22.35 19.59
N GLN A 171 3.46 21.15 19.01
CA GLN A 171 2.61 20.80 17.87
C GLN A 171 1.13 20.91 18.24
N THR A 172 0.43 21.79 17.51
CA THR A 172 -1.03 21.87 17.51
C THR A 172 -1.57 21.06 16.34
N THR A 173 -2.32 20.00 16.62
CA THR A 173 -2.80 19.04 15.62
C THR A 173 -4.31 18.95 15.60
N LEU A 174 -4.84 18.58 14.44
CA LEU A 174 -6.25 18.30 14.19
C LEU A 174 -6.37 17.02 13.38
N GLU A 175 -7.15 16.07 13.87
CA GLU A 175 -7.46 14.83 13.17
C GLU A 175 -8.98 14.71 13.02
N ILE A 176 -9.45 14.46 11.81
CA ILE A 176 -10.88 14.30 11.50
C ILE A 176 -11.08 12.92 10.87
N SER A 177 -11.91 12.10 11.50
CA SER A 177 -12.30 10.78 11.00
C SER A 177 -13.49 10.87 10.05
N GLN A 178 -13.67 9.87 9.18
CA GLN A 178 -14.80 9.81 8.23
C GLN A 178 -16.18 9.77 8.91
N ASP A 179 -16.24 9.25 10.14
CA ASP A 179 -17.45 9.23 10.97
C ASP A 179 -17.74 10.56 11.68
N GLY A 180 -16.91 11.58 11.45
CA GLY A 180 -17.01 12.89 12.08
C GLY A 180 -16.40 12.98 13.47
N ALA A 181 -15.71 11.95 13.96
CA ALA A 181 -14.95 12.06 15.20
C ALA A 181 -13.75 13.01 15.02
N VAL A 182 -13.46 13.81 16.04
CA VAL A 182 -12.37 14.80 16.03
C VAL A 182 -11.45 14.56 17.22
N HIS A 183 -10.15 14.53 16.97
CA HIS A 183 -9.11 14.40 17.99
C HIS A 183 -7.96 15.36 17.70
N GLY A 184 -7.20 15.75 18.72
CA GLY A 184 -6.00 16.52 18.48
C GLY A 184 -5.27 16.96 19.74
N SER A 185 -4.27 17.82 19.52
CA SER A 185 -3.48 18.47 20.56
C SER A 185 -3.56 19.99 20.35
N GLY A 186 -3.84 20.74 21.41
CA GLY A 186 -3.71 22.19 21.44
C GLY A 186 -2.26 22.66 21.66
N GLY A 187 -1.30 21.73 21.77
CA GLY A 187 0.10 21.99 22.11
C GLY A 187 0.39 21.81 23.60
N CYS A 188 -0.56 22.16 24.48
CA CYS A 188 -0.51 21.82 25.90
C CYS A 188 -1.41 20.61 26.20
N ASN A 189 -2.71 20.74 25.95
CA ASN A 189 -3.68 19.68 26.22
C ASN A 189 -4.08 18.90 24.98
N ARG A 190 -4.56 17.68 25.22
CA ARG A 190 -5.25 16.89 24.21
C ARG A 190 -6.74 17.21 24.26
N TYR A 191 -7.37 17.22 23.08
CA TYR A 191 -8.80 17.44 22.96
C TYR A 191 -9.46 16.39 22.07
N SER A 192 -10.77 16.24 22.24
CA SER A 192 -11.62 15.40 21.42
C SER A 192 -13.01 15.98 21.26
N GLY A 193 -13.73 15.53 20.24
CA GLY A 193 -15.09 15.96 19.99
C GLY A 193 -15.63 15.36 18.69
N SER A 194 -16.52 16.11 18.04
CA SER A 194 -17.10 15.71 16.76
C SER A 194 -17.24 16.92 15.84
N ALA A 195 -17.36 16.64 14.55
CA ALA A 195 -17.66 17.62 13.52
C ALA A 195 -18.84 17.14 12.68
N LYS A 196 -19.64 18.09 12.20
CA LYS A 196 -20.62 17.88 11.14
C LYS A 196 -20.03 18.40 9.84
N ILE A 197 -19.99 17.53 8.83
CA ILE A 197 -19.45 17.82 7.51
C ILE A 197 -20.57 17.64 6.48
N ASP A 198 -20.77 18.64 5.63
CA ASP A 198 -21.73 18.62 4.53
C ASP A 198 -21.15 19.38 3.34
N GLY A 199 -20.55 18.64 2.39
CA GLY A 199 -19.80 19.23 1.29
C GLY A 199 -18.57 20.01 1.78
N ASP A 200 -18.54 21.32 1.51
CA ASP A 200 -17.50 22.26 1.95
C ASP A 200 -17.79 22.90 3.32
N LYS A 201 -18.96 22.61 3.91
CA LYS A 201 -19.35 23.09 5.23
C LYS A 201 -18.77 22.18 6.30
N LEU A 202 -18.27 22.82 7.34
CA LEU A 202 -17.68 22.16 8.49
C LEU A 202 -18.07 22.92 9.75
N ALA A 203 -18.65 22.22 10.71
CA ALA A 203 -18.97 22.78 12.01
C ALA A 203 -18.53 21.81 13.11
N PHE A 204 -17.67 22.29 14.01
CA PHE A 204 -17.25 21.51 15.18
C PHE A 204 -18.34 21.57 16.26
N GLY A 205 -18.61 20.42 16.88
CA GLY A 205 -19.43 20.33 18.08
C GLY A 205 -18.66 20.79 19.32
N ALA A 206 -19.20 20.47 20.49
CA ALA A 206 -18.49 20.71 21.74
C ALA A 206 -17.19 19.90 21.78
N LEU A 207 -16.07 20.59 22.00
CA LEU A 207 -14.76 19.98 22.19
C LEU A 207 -14.46 19.85 23.69
N ALA A 208 -14.07 18.66 24.11
CA ALA A 208 -13.57 18.39 25.45
C ALA A 208 -12.04 18.44 25.42
N SER A 209 -11.42 19.15 26.38
CA SER A 209 -9.95 19.22 26.54
C SER A 209 -9.55 18.78 27.95
N THR A 210 -8.34 18.28 28.10
CA THR A 210 -7.73 18.09 29.43
C THR A 210 -7.33 19.42 30.07
N ASN A 211 -7.08 19.45 31.38
CA ASN A 211 -6.67 20.66 32.10
C ASN A 211 -5.26 20.51 32.71
N MET A 212 -4.25 20.38 31.86
CA MET A 212 -2.84 20.45 32.25
C MET A 212 -2.38 21.91 32.26
N ALA A 213 -1.51 22.23 33.21
CA ALA A 213 -0.86 23.53 33.27
C ALA A 213 0.44 23.49 32.47
N CYS A 214 0.56 24.38 31.48
CA CYS A 214 1.78 24.58 30.69
C CYS A 214 2.24 26.04 30.79
N ALA A 215 3.29 26.40 30.03
CA ALA A 215 3.66 27.80 29.87
C ALA A 215 2.49 28.62 29.29
N GLU A 216 2.36 29.86 29.74
CA GLU A 216 1.25 30.76 29.38
C GLU A 216 1.09 30.91 27.86
N ALA A 217 2.19 31.00 27.11
CA ALA A 217 2.17 31.07 25.66
C ALA A 217 1.47 29.87 25.00
N LEU A 218 1.67 28.66 25.53
CA LEU A 218 1.04 27.43 25.02
C LEU A 218 -0.45 27.39 25.36
N MET A 219 -0.81 27.80 26.58
CA MET A 219 -2.21 27.88 26.99
C MET A 219 -2.99 28.94 26.18
N ASN A 220 -2.35 30.07 25.87
CA ASN A 220 -2.93 31.11 25.02
C ASN A 220 -3.12 30.61 23.58
N GLN A 221 -2.13 29.88 23.02
CA GLN A 221 -2.26 29.27 21.69
C GLN A 221 -3.40 28.24 21.66
N GLU A 222 -3.46 27.33 22.63
CA GLU A 222 -4.54 26.35 22.75
C GLU A 222 -5.91 27.03 22.82
N SER A 223 -6.05 28.07 23.66
CA SER A 223 -7.30 28.80 23.83
C SER A 223 -7.74 29.47 22.53
N LYS A 224 -6.80 30.10 21.81
CA LYS A 224 -7.07 30.69 20.48
C LYS A 224 -7.47 29.64 19.47
N PHE A 225 -6.78 28.50 19.45
CA PHE A 225 -7.09 27.40 18.55
C PHE A 225 -8.51 26.87 18.76
N HIS A 226 -8.90 26.57 20.01
CA HIS A 226 -10.26 26.12 20.31
C HIS A 226 -11.32 27.19 20.01
N ALA A 227 -11.02 28.46 20.29
CA ALA A 227 -11.92 29.57 19.94
C ALA A 227 -12.07 29.74 18.42
N ALA A 228 -11.01 29.48 17.64
CA ALA A 228 -11.06 29.46 16.19
C ALA A 228 -11.92 28.29 15.70
N LEU A 229 -11.70 27.06 16.19
CA LEU A 229 -12.51 25.88 15.83
C LEU A 229 -14.01 26.10 16.08
N ALA A 230 -14.37 26.78 17.17
CA ALA A 230 -15.77 27.09 17.48
C ALA A 230 -16.45 28.05 16.48
N LYS A 231 -15.69 28.79 15.68
CA LYS A 231 -16.20 29.73 14.67
C LYS A 231 -16.19 29.16 13.25
N VAL A 232 -15.63 27.97 13.04
CA VAL A 232 -15.51 27.38 11.70
C VAL A 232 -16.90 27.10 11.13
N ALA A 233 -17.09 27.51 9.88
CA ALA A 233 -18.30 27.26 9.09
C ALA A 233 -18.01 26.52 7.78
N SER A 234 -16.79 26.65 7.25
CA SER A 234 -16.36 26.01 6.00
C SER A 234 -14.87 25.70 5.99
N PHE A 235 -14.44 24.89 5.03
CA PHE A 235 -13.03 24.59 4.79
C PHE A 235 -12.68 24.65 3.31
N SER A 236 -11.39 24.77 3.01
CA SER A 236 -10.86 24.58 1.65
C SER A 236 -9.50 23.89 1.70
N ILE A 237 -9.25 23.01 0.75
CA ILE A 237 -7.98 22.28 0.61
C ILE A 237 -7.27 22.76 -0.65
N ASP A 238 -6.01 23.16 -0.48
CA ASP A 238 -5.08 23.48 -1.57
C ASP A 238 -4.19 22.25 -1.80
N GLN A 239 -4.47 21.51 -2.87
CA GLN A 239 -3.73 20.29 -3.25
C GLN A 239 -2.26 20.60 -3.53
N GLU A 240 -1.99 21.68 -4.27
CA GLU A 240 -0.64 22.06 -4.71
C GLU A 240 0.25 22.47 -3.54
N LYS A 241 -0.32 23.20 -2.56
CA LYS A 241 0.43 23.65 -1.37
C LYS A 241 0.34 22.69 -0.19
N SER A 242 -0.46 21.63 -0.33
CA SER A 242 -0.79 20.68 0.73
C SER A 242 -1.29 21.36 2.01
N LYS A 243 -2.22 22.31 1.85
CA LYS A 243 -2.79 23.10 2.96
C LYS A 243 -4.29 22.88 3.12
N LEU A 244 -4.72 22.77 4.37
CA LEU A 244 -6.11 22.89 4.78
C LEU A 244 -6.32 24.28 5.40
N THR A 245 -7.32 25.01 4.92
CA THR A 245 -7.73 26.29 5.53
C THR A 245 -9.12 26.15 6.10
N LEU A 246 -9.26 26.42 7.41
CA LEU A 246 -10.55 26.52 8.09
C LEU A 246 -11.02 27.97 8.09
N LYS A 247 -12.28 28.21 7.77
CA LYS A 247 -12.83 29.56 7.56
C LYS A 247 -14.09 29.78 8.40
N ASP A 248 -14.31 31.03 8.79
CA ASP A 248 -15.57 31.46 9.40
C ASP A 248 -16.70 31.59 8.37
N ALA A 249 -17.86 32.05 8.83
CA ALA A 249 -19.04 32.25 7.99
C ALA A 249 -18.86 33.36 6.93
N ASP A 250 -17.94 34.30 7.16
CA ASP A 250 -17.61 35.39 6.23
C ASP A 250 -16.50 34.98 5.23
N GLY A 251 -16.00 33.75 5.33
CA GLY A 251 -14.93 33.22 4.48
C GLY A 251 -13.52 33.65 4.91
N LYS A 252 -13.36 34.29 6.07
CA LYS A 252 -12.06 34.67 6.61
C LYS A 252 -11.35 33.42 7.14
N ALA A 253 -10.06 33.29 6.81
CA ALA A 253 -9.21 32.23 7.34
C ALA A 253 -9.04 32.36 8.86
N LEU A 254 -9.34 31.28 9.57
CA LEU A 254 -9.19 31.15 11.02
C LEU A 254 -7.97 30.31 11.39
N VAL A 255 -7.73 29.23 10.65
CA VAL A 255 -6.59 28.32 10.87
C VAL A 255 -6.09 27.84 9.51
N VAL A 256 -4.78 27.87 9.33
CA VAL A 256 -4.10 27.20 8.21
C VAL A 256 -3.32 26.02 8.76
N LEU A 257 -3.52 24.86 8.15
CA LEU A 257 -2.89 23.61 8.53
C LEU A 257 -2.17 22.98 7.33
N ALA A 258 -1.07 22.27 7.61
CA ALA A 258 -0.35 21.46 6.63
C ALA A 258 -0.68 19.98 6.79
N ALA A 259 -0.61 19.25 5.68
CA ALA A 259 -0.67 17.78 5.69
C ALA A 259 0.43 17.24 6.62
N ASN A 260 0.05 16.35 7.55
CA ASN A 260 0.96 15.81 8.57
C ASN A 260 0.88 14.29 8.60
N PRO A 261 1.45 13.61 7.59
CA PRO A 261 1.59 12.16 7.60
C PRO A 261 2.65 11.76 8.62
N GLU A 262 2.31 10.91 9.59
CA GLU A 262 3.31 10.20 10.40
C GLU A 262 3.87 8.97 9.68
#